data_AF-A0A7W1EQE9-F1
#
_entry.id   AF-A0A7W1EQE9-F1
#
_cell.length_a   1.000
_cell.length_b   1.000
_cell.length_c   1.000
_cell.angle_alpha   90.00
_cell.angle_beta   90.00
_cell.angle_gamma   90.00
#
_symmetry.space_group_name_H-M   'P 1'
#
loop_
_entity.id
_entity.type
_entity.pdbx_description
1 polymer ?
#
loop_
_entity_poly.entity_id
_entity_poly.type
_entity_poly.pdbx_seq_one_letter_code
_entity_poly.pdbx_strand_id
1 'polypeptide(L)'
;MPATLPSTAVSRRGAPIRRHTVVVQLHDRPGALYRAIGLVRRRDYNVSSLVVGASEQAGTSRMVIVVEAADVEQIVQQLMRLVDVVSVSELSLEDTLVRETVLAVVETGDDRAAVLVAAHDYGARATRHGSTRLLLELTAEPAHVDAFVATVRGFGLRQLARTGPIVLGSTLDPIDGNLDPISNPPADLPPLSSTSTTFQELSS
;
A
#
# COMPACT_ATOMS: atom_id res chain seq x y z
N MET A 1 51.05 -16.21 31.54
CA MET A 1 50.36 -16.78 30.37
C MET A 1 48.95 -16.18 30.32
N PRO A 2 48.71 -15.07 29.61
CA PRO A 2 47.35 -14.56 29.47
C PRO A 2 46.64 -15.36 28.38
N ALA A 3 45.50 -15.97 28.73
CA ALA A 3 44.61 -16.61 27.78
C ALA A 3 43.81 -15.51 27.04
N THR A 4 44.05 -15.41 25.74
CA THR A 4 43.28 -14.62 24.79
C THR A 4 41.86 -15.19 24.70
N LEU A 5 40.84 -14.40 25.08
CA LEU A 5 39.46 -14.68 24.74
C LEU A 5 39.23 -14.34 23.25
N PRO A 6 38.54 -15.18 22.46
CA PRO A 6 38.25 -14.85 21.08
C PRO A 6 37.20 -13.74 21.02
N SER A 7 37.54 -12.70 20.26
CA SER A 7 36.65 -11.67 19.75
C SER A 7 35.38 -12.30 19.20
N THR A 8 34.25 -12.05 19.87
CA THR A 8 32.95 -12.44 19.37
C THR A 8 32.61 -11.47 18.25
N ALA A 9 32.82 -11.92 17.01
CA ALA A 9 32.35 -11.24 15.82
C ALA A 9 30.85 -10.98 15.98
N VAL A 10 30.48 -9.71 16.09
CA VAL A 10 29.09 -9.26 15.97
C VAL A 10 28.67 -9.58 14.55
N SER A 11 28.03 -10.74 14.40
CA SER A 11 27.28 -11.09 13.20
C SER A 11 26.22 -10.01 13.01
N ARG A 12 26.40 -9.18 11.97
CA ARG A 12 25.36 -8.30 11.44
C ARG A 12 24.20 -9.18 10.99
N ARG A 13 23.27 -9.48 11.91
CA ARG A 13 21.96 -10.01 11.57
C ARG A 13 21.34 -9.05 10.56
N GLY A 14 20.98 -9.57 9.39
CA GLY A 14 20.32 -8.80 8.34
C GLY A 14 19.10 -8.07 8.90
N ALA A 15 18.89 -6.84 8.46
CA ALA A 15 17.73 -6.06 8.87
C ALA A 15 16.43 -6.86 8.59
N PRO A 16 15.41 -6.74 9.46
CA PRO A 16 14.16 -7.46 9.26
C PRO A 16 13.52 -7.04 7.93
N ILE A 17 13.08 -8.03 7.15
CA ILE A 17 12.33 -7.77 5.92
C ILE A 17 11.01 -7.11 6.30
N ARG A 18 10.75 -5.91 5.75
CA ARG A 18 9.52 -5.16 5.95
C ARG A 18 8.86 -4.88 4.61
N ARG A 19 7.56 -4.59 4.66
CA ARG A 19 6.79 -4.17 3.49
C ARG A 19 6.94 -2.68 3.32
N HIS A 20 7.40 -2.27 2.15
CA HIS A 20 7.60 -0.89 1.77
C HIS A 20 6.74 -0.54 0.55
N THR A 21 6.17 0.66 0.56
CA THR A 21 5.41 1.20 -0.57
C THR A 21 6.23 2.31 -1.21
N VAL A 22 6.71 2.06 -2.43
CA VAL A 22 7.53 3.00 -3.19
C VAL A 22 6.70 3.56 -4.33
N VAL A 23 6.60 4.88 -4.38
CA VAL A 23 6.00 5.62 -5.50
C VAL A 23 7.10 6.17 -6.37
N VAL A 24 6.98 5.94 -7.67
CA VAL A 24 7.95 6.36 -8.67
C VAL A 24 7.23 7.17 -9.73
N GLN A 25 7.72 8.38 -9.97
CA GLN A 25 7.30 9.19 -11.10
C GLN A 25 8.22 8.91 -12.28
N LEU A 26 7.65 8.54 -13.41
CA LEU A 26 8.35 8.09 -14.61
C LEU A 26 7.98 9.00 -15.80
N HIS A 27 8.91 9.22 -16.72
CA HIS A 27 8.55 9.68 -18.06
C HIS A 27 7.83 8.57 -18.82
N ASP A 28 6.69 8.89 -19.42
CA ASP A 28 5.90 7.96 -20.23
C ASP A 28 6.53 7.81 -21.62
N ARG A 29 7.61 7.03 -21.68
CA ARG A 29 8.34 6.73 -22.91
C ARG A 29 8.51 5.23 -23.08
N PRO A 30 8.54 4.73 -24.33
CA PRO A 30 8.79 3.31 -24.59
C PRO A 30 10.01 2.77 -23.83
N GLY A 31 9.80 1.71 -23.06
CA GLY A 31 10.83 1.02 -22.30
C GLY A 31 11.15 1.60 -20.91
N ALA A 32 10.62 2.77 -20.53
CA ALA A 32 10.83 3.34 -19.19
C ALA A 32 10.35 2.39 -18.08
N LEU A 33 9.12 1.90 -18.20
CA LEU A 33 8.54 0.94 -17.26
C LEU A 33 9.34 -0.37 -17.19
N TYR A 34 9.72 -0.94 -18.34
CA TYR A 34 10.48 -2.19 -18.40
C TYR A 34 11.85 -2.06 -17.71
N ARG A 35 12.52 -0.92 -17.83
CA ARG A 35 13.79 -0.65 -17.14
C ARG A 35 13.61 -0.59 -15.63
N ALA A 36 12.56 0.09 -15.16
CA ALA A 36 12.26 0.20 -13.73
C ALA A 36 11.94 -1.17 -13.12
N ILE A 37 11.04 -1.94 -13.74
CA ILE A 37 10.69 -3.30 -13.29
C ILE A 37 11.90 -4.24 -13.34
N GLY A 38 12.70 -4.15 -14.41
CA GLY A 38 13.89 -4.98 -14.57
C GLY A 38 14.92 -4.80 -13.46
N LEU A 39 15.01 -3.59 -12.89
CA LEU A 39 15.89 -3.30 -11.76
C LEU A 39 15.43 -4.03 -10.49
N VAL A 40 14.12 -3.94 -10.19
CA VAL A 40 13.53 -4.55 -8.99
C VAL A 40 13.65 -6.08 -9.06
N ARG A 41 13.44 -6.68 -10.23
CA ARG A 41 13.51 -8.14 -10.40
C ARG A 41 14.93 -8.73 -10.27
N ARG A 42 15.98 -8.00 -10.66
CA ARG A 42 17.37 -8.52 -10.69
C ARG A 42 17.99 -8.82 -9.31
N ARG A 43 17.32 -8.42 -8.23
CA ARG A 43 17.83 -8.56 -6.85
C ARG A 43 16.97 -9.45 -5.96
N ASP A 44 16.07 -10.23 -6.54
CA ASP A 44 15.15 -11.11 -5.80
C ASP A 44 14.29 -10.37 -4.76
N TYR A 45 14.01 -9.07 -4.98
CA TYR A 45 13.02 -8.37 -4.17
C TYR A 45 11.65 -8.97 -4.44
N ASN A 46 10.96 -9.37 -3.38
CA ASN A 46 9.61 -9.89 -3.49
C ASN A 46 8.65 -8.72 -3.75
N VAL A 47 8.16 -8.61 -4.98
CA VAL A 47 7.17 -7.61 -5.36
C VAL A 47 5.78 -8.16 -5.04
N SER A 48 5.14 -7.62 -4.00
CA SER A 48 3.76 -7.98 -3.64
C SER A 48 2.76 -7.38 -4.61
N SER A 49 3.01 -6.16 -5.11
CA SER A 49 2.14 -5.51 -6.08
C SER A 49 2.87 -4.45 -6.90
N LEU A 50 2.40 -4.23 -8.12
CA LEU A 50 2.87 -3.17 -9.00
C LEU A 50 1.68 -2.61 -9.78
N VAL A 51 1.49 -1.31 -9.69
CA VAL A 51 0.43 -0.57 -10.39
C VAL A 51 1.05 0.60 -11.12
N VAL A 52 0.62 0.85 -12.35
CA VAL A 52 1.08 1.98 -13.16
C VAL A 52 -0.12 2.66 -13.77
N GLY A 53 -0.15 3.99 -13.71
CA GLY A 53 -1.16 4.81 -14.36
C GLY A 53 -0.59 6.14 -14.83
N ALA A 54 -1.37 6.86 -15.63
CA ALA A 54 -1.03 8.24 -15.97
C ALA A 54 -0.98 9.10 -14.70
N SER A 55 -0.06 10.06 -14.67
CA SER A 55 -0.01 11.08 -13.62
C SER A 55 -0.79 12.33 -14.05
N GLU A 56 -0.98 13.26 -13.12
CA GLU A 56 -1.50 14.60 -13.33
C GLU A 56 -0.70 15.42 -14.37
N GLN A 57 0.57 15.09 -14.59
CA GLN A 57 1.41 15.73 -15.60
C GLN A 57 1.45 14.91 -16.90
N ALA A 58 1.11 15.56 -18.02
CA ALA A 58 1.15 14.93 -19.33
C ALA A 58 2.57 14.43 -19.68
N GLY A 59 2.66 13.23 -20.25
CA GLY A 59 3.94 12.60 -20.58
C GLY A 59 4.67 11.98 -19.39
N THR A 60 4.00 11.86 -18.24
CA THR A 60 4.52 11.15 -17.07
C THR A 60 3.53 10.12 -16.53
N SER A 61 4.06 9.11 -15.85
CA SER A 61 3.30 8.04 -15.23
C SER A 61 3.67 7.89 -13.76
N ARG A 62 2.67 7.59 -12.94
CA ARG A 62 2.85 7.23 -11.55
C ARG A 62 2.87 5.72 -11.43
N MET A 63 3.97 5.18 -10.94
CA MET A 63 4.13 3.76 -10.63
C MET A 63 4.16 3.58 -9.13
N VAL A 64 3.36 2.65 -8.62
CA VAL A 64 3.32 2.24 -7.21
C VAL A 64 3.85 0.82 -7.14
N ILE A 65 4.85 0.60 -6.30
CA ILE A 65 5.41 -0.73 -6.07
C ILE A 65 5.34 -1.03 -4.58
N VAL A 66 4.73 -2.16 -4.24
CA VAL A 66 4.77 -2.72 -2.89
C VAL A 66 5.79 -3.84 -2.89
N VAL A 67 6.86 -3.68 -2.11
CA VAL A 67 7.99 -4.61 -2.04
C VAL A 67 8.27 -5.05 -0.62
N GLU A 68 8.72 -6.29 -0.46
CA GLU A 68 9.26 -6.79 0.80
C GLU A 68 10.78 -6.81 0.71
N ALA A 69 11.44 -5.95 1.50
CA ALA A 69 12.88 -5.76 1.47
C ALA A 69 13.43 -5.48 2.87
N ALA A 70 14.73 -5.73 3.07
CA ALA A 70 15.43 -5.37 4.30
C ALA A 70 15.96 -3.92 4.29
N ASP A 71 16.15 -3.36 3.09
CA ASP A 71 16.71 -2.03 2.83
C ASP A 71 16.04 -1.48 1.57
N VAL A 72 15.11 -0.54 1.76
CA VAL A 72 14.35 0.10 0.68
C VAL A 72 15.13 1.27 0.08
N GLU A 73 15.99 1.90 0.86
CA GLU A 73 16.85 3.00 0.44
C GLU A 73 17.73 2.59 -0.74
N GLN A 74 18.23 1.35 -0.76
CA GLN A 74 18.94 0.80 -1.91
C GLN A 74 18.06 0.76 -3.17
N ILE A 75 16.79 0.37 -3.05
CA ILE A 75 15.84 0.33 -4.18
C ILE A 75 15.59 1.76 -4.69
N VAL A 76 15.35 2.70 -3.78
CA VAL A 76 15.13 4.12 -4.09
C VAL A 76 16.33 4.71 -4.83
N GLN A 77 17.54 4.55 -4.28
CA GLN A 77 18.78 5.04 -4.89
C GLN A 77 19.03 4.44 -6.27
N GLN A 78 18.70 3.17 -6.47
CA GLN A 78 18.86 2.50 -7.76
C GLN A 78 17.87 3.02 -8.80
N LEU A 79 16.60 3.19 -8.43
CA LEU A 79 15.57 3.73 -9.30
C LEU A 79 15.90 5.16 -9.73
N MET A 80 16.39 5.99 -8.79
CA MET A 80 16.83 7.36 -9.10
C MET A 80 17.95 7.46 -10.14
N ARG A 81 18.70 6.37 -10.39
CA ARG A 81 19.76 6.35 -11.42
C ARG A 81 19.22 6.11 -12.83
N LEU A 82 17.95 5.76 -12.97
CA LEU A 82 17.32 5.56 -14.27
C LEU A 82 16.99 6.92 -14.89
N VAL A 83 17.40 7.11 -16.15
CA VAL A 83 17.19 8.37 -16.90
C VAL A 83 15.70 8.73 -17.03
N ASP A 84 14.81 7.74 -17.00
CA ASP A 84 13.36 7.97 -17.13
C ASP A 84 12.67 8.31 -15.80
N VAL A 85 13.34 8.12 -14.66
CA VAL A 85 12.75 8.38 -13.34
C VAL A 85 12.88 9.86 -13.03
N VAL A 86 11.73 10.50 -12.76
CA VAL A 86 11.63 11.91 -12.36
C VAL A 86 11.84 12.05 -10.86
N SER A 87 11.15 11.22 -10.07
CA SER A 87 11.25 11.21 -8.62
C SER A 87 10.89 9.84 -8.07
N VAL A 88 11.37 9.57 -6.85
CA VAL A 88 11.05 8.37 -6.08
C VAL A 88 10.77 8.79 -4.65
N SER A 89 9.66 8.33 -4.10
CA SER A 89 9.31 8.53 -2.69
C SER A 89 8.90 7.21 -2.06
N GLU A 90 9.27 7.03 -0.80
CA GLU A 90 8.71 5.99 0.05
C GLU A 90 7.54 6.59 0.83
N LEU A 91 6.44 5.84 0.90
CA LEU A 91 5.29 6.22 1.70
C LEU A 91 5.22 5.41 2.99
N SER A 92 5.07 6.12 4.11
CA SER A 92 4.71 5.54 5.40
C SER A 92 3.27 5.02 5.37
N LEU A 93 3.02 3.86 5.98
CA LEU A 93 1.67 3.29 6.10
C LEU A 93 0.73 4.18 6.94
N GLU A 94 1.28 4.97 7.86
CA GLU A 94 0.51 5.81 8.78
C GLU A 94 -0.11 7.03 8.08
N ASP A 95 0.54 7.50 7.00
CA ASP A 95 0.20 8.71 6.26
C ASP A 95 -0.15 8.43 4.80
N THR A 96 -0.82 7.30 4.54
CA THR A 96 -1.18 6.90 3.17
C THR A 96 -2.62 6.44 3.07
N LEU A 97 -3.34 7.00 2.09
CA LEU A 97 -4.62 6.46 1.64
C LEU A 97 -4.35 5.35 0.64
N VAL A 98 -4.71 4.12 1.01
CA VAL A 98 -4.59 2.93 0.15
C VAL A 98 -5.99 2.48 -0.28
N ARG A 99 -6.22 2.41 -1.59
CA ARG A 99 -7.45 1.88 -2.15
C ARG A 99 -7.15 0.86 -3.23
N GLU A 100 -8.05 -0.08 -3.41
CA GLU A 100 -8.01 -1.06 -4.48
C GLU A 100 -9.41 -1.23 -5.05
N THR A 101 -9.49 -1.33 -6.37
CA THR A 101 -10.74 -1.59 -7.08
C THR A 101 -10.75 -3.03 -7.59
N VAL A 102 -11.89 -3.70 -7.42
CA VAL A 102 -12.14 -5.05 -7.89
C VAL A 102 -13.41 -5.11 -8.73
N LEU A 103 -13.33 -5.87 -9.82
CA LEU A 103 -14.46 -6.31 -10.61
C LEU A 103 -14.61 -7.82 -10.47
N ALA A 104 -15.79 -8.28 -10.06
CA ALA A 104 -16.09 -9.68 -9.84
C ALA A 104 -17.33 -10.09 -10.63
N VAL A 105 -17.19 -11.10 -11.50
CA VAL A 105 -18.33 -11.77 -12.12
C VAL A 105 -18.69 -12.97 -11.27
N VAL A 106 -19.93 -12.99 -10.77
CA VAL A 106 -20.43 -14.01 -9.84
C VAL A 106 -21.60 -14.73 -10.50
N GLU A 107 -21.55 -16.06 -10.52
CA GLU A 107 -22.72 -16.88 -10.85
C GLU A 107 -23.70 -16.82 -9.68
N THR A 108 -24.95 -16.49 -9.97
CA THR A 108 -25.96 -16.28 -8.93
C THR A 108 -26.94 -17.43 -8.79
N GLY A 109 -27.28 -18.14 -9.87
CA GLY A 109 -28.32 -19.17 -9.84
C GLY A 109 -29.59 -18.68 -9.12
N ASP A 110 -30.04 -19.46 -8.13
CA ASP A 110 -31.18 -19.13 -7.26
C ASP A 110 -30.80 -18.17 -6.11
N ASP A 111 -29.51 -18.07 -5.77
CA ASP A 111 -28.98 -17.27 -4.65
C ASP A 111 -28.81 -15.77 -4.99
N ARG A 112 -29.41 -15.31 -6.09
CA ARG A 112 -29.25 -13.94 -6.59
C ARG A 112 -29.54 -12.86 -5.54
N ALA A 113 -30.59 -13.03 -4.74
CA ALA A 113 -30.93 -12.09 -3.68
C ALA A 113 -29.83 -12.05 -2.60
N ALA A 114 -29.33 -13.22 -2.18
CA ALA A 114 -28.26 -13.32 -1.20
C ALA A 114 -26.96 -12.68 -1.69
N VAL A 115 -26.61 -12.87 -2.97
CA VAL A 115 -25.44 -12.23 -3.59
C VAL A 115 -25.57 -10.71 -3.59
N LEU A 116 -26.76 -10.18 -3.91
CA LEU A 116 -27.00 -8.73 -3.91
C LEU A 116 -26.95 -8.13 -2.50
N VAL A 117 -27.49 -8.83 -1.49
CA VAL A 117 -27.40 -8.40 -0.09
C VAL A 117 -25.94 -8.40 0.37
N ALA A 118 -25.21 -9.50 0.14
CA ALA A 118 -23.80 -9.57 0.49
C ALA A 118 -23.00 -8.46 -0.21
N ALA A 119 -23.23 -8.24 -1.51
CA ALA A 119 -22.59 -7.14 -2.24
C ALA A 119 -22.88 -5.78 -1.60
N HIS A 120 -24.14 -5.52 -1.24
CA HIS A 120 -24.55 -4.28 -0.59
C HIS A 120 -23.86 -4.08 0.78
N ASP A 121 -23.76 -5.13 1.59
CA ASP A 121 -23.12 -5.07 2.92
C ASP A 121 -21.63 -4.70 2.85
N TYR A 122 -20.94 -5.12 1.79
CA TYR A 122 -19.55 -4.71 1.54
C TYR A 122 -19.42 -3.32 0.89
N GLY A 123 -20.53 -2.67 0.51
CA GLY A 123 -20.52 -1.42 -0.25
C GLY A 123 -20.21 -1.62 -1.74
N ALA A 124 -20.34 -2.83 -2.25
CA ALA A 124 -20.14 -3.15 -3.66
C ALA A 124 -21.37 -2.77 -4.49
N ARG A 125 -21.15 -2.35 -5.73
CA ARG A 125 -22.18 -2.00 -6.70
C ARG A 125 -22.35 -3.10 -7.74
N ALA A 126 -23.59 -3.51 -7.99
CA ALA A 126 -23.91 -4.33 -9.16
C ALA A 126 -23.96 -3.43 -10.41
N THR A 127 -22.95 -3.50 -11.26
CA THR A 127 -22.86 -2.67 -12.48
C THR A 127 -23.54 -3.32 -13.68
N ARG A 128 -23.63 -4.65 -13.70
CA ARG A 128 -24.34 -5.38 -14.75
C ARG A 128 -25.12 -6.56 -14.19
N HIS A 129 -26.34 -6.69 -14.69
CA HIS A 129 -27.26 -7.77 -14.35
C HIS A 129 -27.42 -8.71 -15.56
N GLY A 130 -26.85 -9.90 -15.47
CA GLY A 130 -27.19 -11.02 -16.35
C GLY A 130 -28.34 -11.85 -15.79
N SER A 131 -28.87 -12.76 -16.60
CA SER A 131 -29.92 -13.71 -16.22
C SER A 131 -29.46 -14.66 -15.12
N THR A 132 -28.23 -15.17 -15.22
CA THR A 132 -27.66 -16.10 -14.21
C THR A 132 -26.43 -15.53 -13.50
N ARG A 133 -25.97 -14.33 -13.87
CA ARG A 133 -24.72 -13.72 -13.38
C ARG A 133 -24.89 -12.26 -12.98
N LEU A 134 -24.02 -11.81 -12.09
CA LEU A 134 -23.85 -10.40 -11.76
C LEU A 134 -22.40 -9.97 -12.00
N LEU A 135 -22.23 -8.74 -12.46
CA LEU A 135 -20.93 -8.05 -12.39
C LEU A 135 -21.00 -7.08 -11.22
N LEU A 136 -20.14 -7.31 -10.24
CA LEU A 136 -20.00 -6.51 -9.03
C LEU A 136 -18.71 -5.70 -9.12
N GLU A 137 -18.76 -4.47 -8.63
CA GLU A 137 -17.63 -3.55 -8.50
C GLU A 137 -17.51 -3.11 -7.05
N LEU A 138 -16.29 -3.12 -6.50
CA LEU A 138 -16.00 -2.59 -5.17
C LEU A 138 -14.70 -1.81 -5.21
N THR A 139 -14.66 -0.64 -4.56
CA THR A 139 -13.43 0.09 -4.27
C THR A 139 -13.33 0.29 -2.76
N ALA A 140 -12.28 -0.27 -2.15
CA ALA A 140 -12.09 -0.21 -0.70
C ALA A 140 -10.61 -0.38 -0.32
N GLU A 141 -10.30 -0.45 0.97
CA GLU A 141 -8.98 -0.90 1.43
C GLU A 141 -8.71 -2.36 1.01
N PRO A 142 -7.45 -2.75 0.74
CA PRO A 142 -7.12 -4.10 0.26
C PRO A 142 -7.67 -5.23 1.12
N ALA A 143 -7.65 -5.09 2.46
CA ALA A 143 -8.19 -6.09 3.38
C ALA A 143 -9.71 -6.27 3.24
N HIS A 144 -10.45 -5.18 2.99
CA HIS A 144 -11.90 -5.23 2.77
C HIS A 144 -12.24 -5.84 1.40
N VAL A 145 -11.42 -5.54 0.38
CA VAL A 145 -11.50 -6.18 -0.93
C VAL A 145 -11.26 -7.69 -0.81
N ASP A 146 -10.25 -8.12 -0.05
CA ASP A 146 -9.95 -9.54 0.17
C ASP A 146 -11.12 -10.26 0.84
N ALA A 147 -11.73 -9.65 1.87
CA ALA A 147 -12.91 -10.18 2.54
C ALA A 147 -14.12 -10.30 1.60
N PHE A 148 -14.39 -9.27 0.79
CA PHE A 148 -15.44 -9.31 -0.22
C PHE A 148 -15.22 -10.44 -1.22
N VAL A 149 -14.00 -10.56 -1.75
CA VAL A 149 -13.63 -11.61 -2.73
C VAL A 149 -13.80 -13.01 -2.14
N ALA A 150 -13.46 -13.21 -0.86
CA ALA A 150 -13.68 -14.48 -0.16
C ALA A 150 -15.17 -14.83 -0.08
N THR A 151 -16.01 -13.86 0.26
CA THR A 151 -17.48 -14.04 0.34
C THR A 151 -18.09 -14.38 -1.02
N VAL A 152 -17.79 -13.60 -2.07
CA VAL A 152 -18.35 -13.87 -3.42
C VAL A 152 -17.82 -15.15 -4.04
N ARG A 153 -16.63 -15.62 -3.63
CA ARG A 153 -16.12 -16.94 -4.02
C ARG A 153 -17.00 -18.07 -3.51
N GLY A 154 -17.65 -17.92 -2.35
CA GLY A 154 -18.61 -18.88 -1.82
C GLY A 154 -19.86 -19.05 -2.68
N PHE A 155 -20.29 -18.01 -3.40
CA PHE A 155 -21.47 -18.06 -4.27
C PHE A 155 -21.18 -18.59 -5.69
N GLY A 156 -19.97 -18.33 -6.22
CA GLY A 156 -19.59 -18.81 -7.54
C GLY A 156 -18.82 -17.76 -8.35
N LEU A 157 -17.68 -17.30 -7.84
CA LEU A 157 -16.80 -16.37 -8.55
C LEU A 157 -16.28 -16.99 -9.86
N ARG A 158 -16.64 -16.38 -11.00
CA ARG A 158 -16.25 -16.82 -12.35
C ARG A 158 -15.08 -16.05 -12.92
N GLN A 159 -15.04 -14.74 -12.67
CA GLN A 159 -13.99 -13.87 -13.17
C GLN A 159 -13.68 -12.81 -12.11
N LEU A 160 -12.39 -12.50 -11.98
CA LEU A 160 -11.89 -11.50 -11.05
C LEU A 160 -10.87 -10.63 -11.77
N ALA A 161 -11.04 -9.32 -11.69
CA ALA A 161 -10.02 -8.35 -12.07
C ALA A 161 -9.78 -7.42 -10.89
N ARG A 162 -8.51 -7.21 -10.53
CA ARG A 162 -8.07 -6.35 -9.44
C ARG A 162 -7.06 -5.35 -9.98
N THR A 163 -7.15 -4.11 -9.53
CA THR A 163 -6.20 -3.06 -9.93
C THR A 163 -4.84 -3.17 -9.24
N GLY A 164 -4.79 -3.85 -8.08
CA GLY A 164 -3.73 -3.62 -7.09
C GLY A 164 -3.97 -2.32 -6.30
N PRO A 165 -3.20 -2.07 -5.23
CA PRO A 165 -3.34 -0.91 -4.39
C PRO A 165 -2.84 0.34 -5.12
N ILE A 166 -3.74 1.32 -5.27
CA ILE A 166 -3.39 2.70 -5.56
C ILE A 166 -3.16 3.43 -4.25
N VAL A 167 -2.15 4.31 -4.23
CA VAL A 167 -1.71 5.00 -3.02
C VAL A 167 -1.48 6.47 -3.28
N LEU A 168 -1.90 7.28 -2.31
CA LEU A 168 -1.63 8.70 -2.23
C LEU A 168 -1.30 9.07 -0.79
N GLY A 169 -0.41 10.04 -0.59
CA GLY A 169 -0.15 10.58 0.73
C GLY A 169 -1.43 11.17 1.34
N SER A 170 -1.56 11.07 2.66
CA SER A 170 -2.68 11.65 3.42
C SER A 170 -2.68 13.18 3.39
N THR A 171 -1.49 13.79 3.22
CA THR A 171 -1.31 15.22 3.05
C THR A 171 -1.79 15.70 1.67
N LEU A 172 -2.50 16.82 1.65
CA LEU A 172 -3.01 17.45 0.42
C LEU A 172 -1.93 18.15 -0.40
N ASP A 173 -0.78 18.41 0.20
CA ASP A 173 0.39 18.95 -0.51
C ASP A 173 1.04 17.86 -1.38
N PRO A 174 1.43 18.20 -2.62
CA PRO A 174 2.21 17.30 -3.46
C PRO A 174 3.46 16.83 -2.70
N ILE A 175 3.75 15.53 -2.78
CA ILE A 175 5.03 15.00 -2.33
C ILE A 175 6.06 15.42 -3.38
N ASP A 176 6.52 16.65 -3.27
CA ASP A 176 7.67 17.13 -4.02
C ASP A 176 8.84 16.23 -3.64
N GLY A 177 9.57 15.73 -4.64
CA GLY A 177 10.68 14.78 -4.46
C GLY A 177 11.87 15.30 -3.64
N ASN A 178 11.71 16.41 -2.92
CA ASN A 178 12.61 16.81 -1.86
C ASN A 178 12.23 16.02 -0.61
N LEU A 179 12.94 14.92 -0.37
CA LEU A 179 12.92 14.21 0.90
C LEU A 179 13.18 15.23 2.02
N ASP A 180 12.16 15.66 2.75
CA ASP A 180 12.40 16.25 4.05
C ASP A 180 13.10 15.18 4.90
N PRO A 181 14.29 15.47 5.46
CA PRO A 181 14.99 14.50 6.26
C PRO A 181 14.15 14.20 7.49
N ILE A 182 13.56 13.00 7.54
CA ILE A 182 12.97 12.31 8.70
C ILE A 182 12.66 13.30 9.83
N SER A 183 11.49 13.93 9.76
CA SER A 183 10.99 14.76 10.86
C SER A 183 10.92 13.88 12.11
N ASN A 184 11.85 14.12 13.03
CA ASN A 184 11.86 13.56 14.37
C ASN A 184 10.46 13.83 14.99
N PRO A 185 9.82 12.88 15.71
CA PRO A 185 8.54 13.17 16.35
C PRO A 185 8.67 14.42 17.22
N PRO A 186 7.64 15.29 17.29
CA PRO A 186 7.72 16.54 18.02
C PRO A 186 8.09 16.27 19.48
N ALA A 187 9.29 16.71 19.86
CA ALA A 187 9.72 16.77 21.23
C ALA A 187 8.99 17.94 21.90
N ASP A 188 7.73 17.74 22.26
CA ASP A 188 7.02 18.53 23.27
C ASP A 188 5.68 17.86 23.61
N LEU A 189 5.75 16.78 24.37
CA LEU A 189 4.66 16.43 25.27
C LEU A 189 4.95 17.14 26.60
N PRO A 190 4.08 18.05 27.08
CA PRO A 190 4.25 18.62 28.40
C PRO A 190 4.19 17.50 29.46
N PRO A 191 4.95 17.60 30.56
CA PRO A 191 4.96 16.57 31.57
C PRO A 191 3.57 16.47 32.19
N LEU A 192 3.04 15.24 32.28
CA LEU A 192 1.85 14.93 33.05
C LEU A 192 2.12 15.32 34.51
N SER A 193 1.59 16.47 34.93
CA SER A 193 1.57 16.85 36.33
C SER A 193 0.56 15.97 37.07
N SER A 194 1.11 15.12 37.94
CA SER A 194 0.38 14.39 38.95
C SER A 194 0.00 15.31 40.11
N THR A 195 -1.30 15.49 40.35
CA THR A 195 -1.90 15.82 41.66
C THR A 195 -3.35 15.32 41.59
N SER A 196 -3.68 14.14 42.13
CA SER A 196 -4.12 13.95 43.53
C SER A 196 -5.15 14.97 44.01
N THR A 197 -6.40 14.50 44.11
CA THR A 197 -7.36 14.74 45.21
C THR A 197 -7.67 16.20 45.57
N THR A 198 -8.91 16.65 45.31
CA THR A 198 -9.78 17.24 46.35
C THR A 198 -11.25 17.13 45.94
N PHE A 199 -12.02 16.69 46.92
CA PHE A 199 -13.44 16.43 47.00
C PHE A 199 -14.16 17.68 47.53
N GLN A 200 -15.23 18.17 46.90
CA GLN A 200 -16.39 18.86 47.52
C GLN A 200 -17.35 19.32 46.40
N GLU A 201 -18.56 18.76 46.27
CA GLU A 201 -19.81 19.08 46.99
C GLU A 201 -20.40 20.48 46.67
N LEU A 202 -21.52 20.52 45.94
CA LEU A 202 -22.83 21.06 46.38
C LEU A 202 -23.71 21.48 45.18
N SER A 203 -24.86 20.80 45.10
CA SER A 203 -26.20 21.33 44.81
C SER A 203 -26.32 22.76 44.27
N SER A 204 -26.89 22.89 43.08
CA SER A 204 -28.24 23.48 42.85
C SER A 204 -28.70 23.19 41.42
#